data_AF-A0A527VSM3-F1
#
_entry.id   AF-A0A527VSM3-F1
#
_cell.length_a   1.000
_cell.length_b   1.000
_cell.length_c   1.000
_cell.angle_alpha   90.00
_cell.angle_beta   90.00
_cell.angle_gamma   90.00
#
_symmetry.space_group_name_H-M   'P 1'
#
loop_
_entity.id
_entity.type
_entity.pdbx_description
1 polymer ?
#
loop_
_entity_poly.entity_id
_entity_poly.type
_entity_poly.pdbx_seq_one_letter_code
_entity_poly.pdbx_strand_id
1 'polypeptide(L)' 'MANQEIDHAFTARSKTGASLEPTYAGALSFMRRKYTKDVKGADAVIWGIPFDAAVTNRPGARFGPQA' A
#
# COMPACT_ATOMS: atom_id res chain seq x y z
N MET A 1 12.37 -14.42 -16.25
CA MET A 1 11.20 -13.55 -16.50
C MET A 1 10.60 -12.97 -15.21
N ALA A 2 10.71 -13.63 -14.04
CA ALA A 2 10.18 -13.10 -12.77
C ALA A 2 10.81 -11.78 -12.25
N ASN A 3 12.07 -11.48 -12.58
CA ASN A 3 12.80 -10.33 -12.00
C ASN A 3 12.24 -8.94 -12.41
N GLN A 4 11.37 -8.86 -13.43
CA GLN A 4 10.81 -7.58 -13.90
C GLN A 4 9.36 -7.34 -13.46
N GLU A 5 8.71 -8.32 -12.83
CA GLU A 5 7.27 -8.25 -12.50
C GLU A 5 6.98 -8.11 -11.00
N ILE A 6 8.01 -8.06 -10.14
CA ILE A 6 7.83 -7.89 -8.69
C ILE A 6 7.94 -6.40 -8.29
N ASP A 7 7.47 -6.09 -7.08
CA ASP A 7 7.55 -4.76 -6.47
C ASP A 7 6.83 -3.65 -7.25
N HIS A 8 5.64 -3.95 -7.79
CA HIS A 8 4.83 -2.99 -8.54
C HIS A 8 4.47 -1.73 -7.72
N ALA A 9 4.46 -1.83 -6.40
CA ALA A 9 4.33 -0.67 -5.53
C ALA A 9 5.37 0.44 -5.85
N PHE A 10 6.55 0.08 -6.35
CA PHE A 10 7.60 1.01 -6.75
C PHE A 10 7.83 1.06 -8.27
N THR A 11 7.74 -0.08 -8.94
CA THR A 11 8.15 -0.22 -10.36
C THR A 11 7.02 0.04 -11.35
N ALA A 12 5.75 0.07 -10.91
CA ALA A 12 4.61 0.24 -11.82
C ALA A 12 4.69 1.54 -12.64
N ARG A 13 4.46 1.41 -13.94
CA ARG A 13 4.45 2.53 -14.89
C ARG A 13 3.09 3.23 -14.99
N SER A 14 2.00 2.55 -14.62
CA SER A 14 0.64 3.08 -14.60
C SER A 14 0.04 3.06 -13.18
N LYS A 15 -0.97 3.90 -12.94
CA LYS A 15 -1.80 3.90 -11.72
C LYS A 15 -2.89 2.84 -11.72
N THR A 16 -3.04 2.07 -12.81
CA THR A 16 -4.00 0.96 -12.96
C THR A 16 -3.27 -0.31 -13.43
N GLY A 17 -3.94 -1.46 -13.39
CA GLY A 17 -3.38 -2.75 -13.79
C GLY A 17 -3.09 -3.69 -12.62
N ALA A 18 -2.97 -4.98 -12.92
CA ALA A 18 -2.70 -6.04 -11.95
C ALA A 18 -1.21 -6.09 -11.56
N SER A 19 -0.91 -6.73 -10.44
CA SER A 19 0.44 -7.10 -10.03
C SER A 19 0.50 -8.63 -9.88
N LEU A 20 1.53 -9.24 -10.48
CA LEU A 20 1.81 -10.68 -10.41
C LEU A 20 2.96 -10.90 -9.43
N GLU A 21 2.71 -10.62 -8.16
CA GLU A 21 3.69 -10.81 -7.08
C GLU A 21 3.45 -12.14 -6.34
N PRO A 22 4.50 -12.89 -5.96
CA PRO A 22 4.36 -13.98 -5.02
C PRO A 22 3.74 -13.46 -3.72
N THR A 23 2.70 -14.14 -3.22
CA THR A 23 1.89 -13.65 -2.09
C THR A 23 2.70 -13.34 -0.83
N TYR A 24 3.80 -14.07 -0.61
CA TYR A 24 4.69 -13.96 0.55
C TYR A 24 5.86 -12.98 0.37
N ALA A 25 5.99 -12.33 -0.79
CA ALA A 25 7.11 -11.45 -1.11
C ALA A 25 6.62 -10.09 -1.65
N GLY A 26 7.57 -9.25 -2.03
CA GLY A 26 7.34 -7.95 -2.66
C GLY A 26 6.94 -6.83 -1.69
N ALA A 27 6.86 -5.63 -2.23
CA ALA A 27 6.51 -4.41 -1.50
C ALA A 27 5.06 -4.41 -0.98
N LEU A 28 4.91 -4.10 0.31
CA LEU A 28 3.64 -4.18 1.05
C LEU A 28 2.85 -2.86 1.03
N SER A 29 2.58 -2.31 -0.15
CA SER A 29 1.51 -1.31 -0.25
C SER A 29 0.14 -1.97 -0.20
N PHE A 30 -0.89 -1.19 0.15
CA PHE A 30 -2.27 -1.66 0.12
C PHE A 30 -2.60 -2.21 -1.28
N MET A 31 -2.92 -3.51 -1.34
CA MET A 31 -3.20 -4.24 -2.59
C MET A 31 -2.15 -4.05 -3.70
N ARG A 32 -0.86 -3.92 -3.32
CA ARG A 32 0.26 -3.75 -4.25
C ARG A 32 0.13 -2.52 -5.17
N ARG A 33 -0.65 -1.50 -4.77
CA ARG A 33 -0.78 -0.24 -5.50
C ARG A 33 0.49 0.60 -5.42
N LYS A 34 0.71 1.45 -6.41
CA LYS A 34 1.91 2.31 -6.48
C LYS A 34 1.97 3.29 -5.31
N TYR A 35 3.10 3.31 -4.60
CA TYR A 35 3.45 4.38 -3.68
C TYR A 35 3.76 5.65 -4.47
N THR A 36 2.99 6.71 -4.24
CA THR A 36 3.24 8.03 -4.82
C THR A 36 2.56 9.10 -3.97
N LYS A 37 3.12 10.32 -4.01
CA LYS A 37 2.47 11.52 -3.47
C LYS A 37 1.68 12.28 -4.53
N ASP A 38 1.84 11.94 -5.81
CA ASP A 38 1.09 12.55 -6.90
C ASP A 38 -0.31 11.93 -7.01
N VAL A 39 -1.31 12.69 -6.57
CA VAL A 39 -2.73 12.30 -6.56
C VAL A 39 -3.46 12.58 -7.88
N LYS A 40 -2.84 13.30 -8.84
CA LYS A 40 -3.54 13.74 -10.06
C LYS A 40 -4.05 12.56 -10.88
N GLY A 41 -5.35 12.52 -11.16
CA GLY A 41 -5.97 11.45 -11.95
C GLY A 41 -6.08 10.11 -11.22
N ALA A 42 -6.01 10.09 -9.89
CA ALA A 42 -6.42 8.94 -9.10
C ALA A 42 -7.93 9.02 -8.81
N ASP A 43 -8.65 7.91 -8.97
CA ASP A 43 -10.07 7.82 -8.61
C ASP A 43 -10.26 7.67 -7.10
N ALA A 44 -9.31 7.01 -6.43
CA ALA A 44 -9.27 6.83 -4.98
C ALA A 44 -7.83 6.85 -4.47
N VAL A 45 -7.66 7.27 -3.22
CA VAL A 45 -6.37 7.32 -2.53
C VAL A 45 -6.48 6.55 -1.22
N ILE A 46 -5.50 5.68 -0.96
CA ILE A 46 -5.36 5.00 0.32
C ILE A 46 -4.36 5.76 1.17
N TRP A 47 -4.78 6.17 2.37
CA TRP A 47 -3.96 6.93 3.30
C TRP A 47 -4.07 6.34 4.71
N GLY A 48 -2.95 5.95 5.29
CA GLY A 48 -2.87 5.48 6.67
C GLY A 48 -2.78 6.63 7.66
N ILE A 49 -3.66 6.67 8.66
CA ILE A 49 -3.55 7.59 9.80
C ILE A 49 -3.24 6.76 11.05
N PRO A 50 -1.96 6.59 11.42
CA PRO A 50 -1.56 5.76 12.56
C PRO A 50 -1.81 6.50 13.89
N PHE A 51 -3.07 6.58 14.30
CA PHE A 51 -3.50 7.31 15.48
C PHE A 51 -4.42 6.46 16.36
N ASP A 52 -4.17 6.47 17.68
CA ASP A 52 -5.03 5.82 18.66
C ASP A 52 -5.08 6.55 20.01
N ALA A 53 -4.66 7.83 20.09
CA ALA A 53 -4.67 8.55 21.37
C ALA A 53 -6.09 8.83 21.91
N ALA A 54 -7.12 8.60 21.09
CA ALA A 54 -8.53 8.73 21.48
C ALA A 54 -9.15 7.43 22.05
N VAL A 55 -8.42 6.31 22.08
CA VAL A 55 -8.97 5.05 22.62
C VAL A 55 -8.97 5.05 24.14
N THR A 56 -10.02 4.48 24.74
CA THR A 56 -10.25 4.53 26.20
C THR A 56 -9.85 3.25 26.94
N ASN A 57 -9.48 2.18 26.22
CA ASN A 57 -9.11 0.89 26.79
C ASN A 57 -7.74 0.42 26.26
N ARG A 58 -7.72 -0.49 25.28
CA ARG A 58 -6.46 -1.05 24.77
C ARG A 58 -5.95 -0.23 23.57
N PRO A 59 -4.71 0.31 23.62
CA PRO A 59 -4.07 0.91 22.46
C PRO A 59 -3.64 -0.15 21.44
N GLY A 60 -3.32 0.29 20.22
CA GLY A 60 -2.85 -0.59 19.15
C GLY A 60 -3.39 -0.24 17.77
N ALA A 61 -4.49 0.52 17.66
CA ALA A 61 -5.08 0.90 16.38
C ALA A 61 -4.11 1.73 15.51
N ARG A 62 -3.11 2.39 16.12
CA ARG A 62 -2.03 3.07 15.39
C ARG A 62 -1.22 2.16 14.47
N PHE A 63 -1.18 0.86 14.74
CA PHE A 63 -0.49 -0.14 13.90
C PHE A 63 -1.37 -0.66 12.75
N GLY A 64 -2.67 -0.36 12.77
CA GLY A 64 -3.64 -0.83 11.79
C GLY A 64 -3.28 -0.53 10.32
N PRO A 65 -2.78 0.67 9.96
CA PRO A 65 -2.41 0.96 8.57
C PRO A 65 -1.37 0.02 7.95
N GLN A 66 -0.54 -0.64 8.76
CA GLN A 66 0.49 -1.58 8.29
C GLN A 66 0.07 -3.05 8.43
N ALA A 67 -0.88 -3.36 9.32
CA ALA A 67 -1.26 -4.72 9.70
C ALA A 67 -2.01 -5.50 8.62
#